data_AF-A0A7W7ZBK5-F1
#
_entry.id   AF-A0A7W7ZBK5-F1
#
_cell.length_a   1.000
_cell.length_b   1.000
_cell.length_c   1.000
_cell.angle_alpha   90.00
_cell.angle_beta   90.00
_cell.angle_gamma   90.00
#
_symmetry.space_group_name_H-M   'P 1'
#
loop_
_entity.id
_entity.type
_entity.pdbx_description
1 polymer ?
#
loop_
_entity_poly.entity_id
_entity_poly.type
_entity_poly.pdbx_seq_one_letter_code
_entity_poly.pdbx_strand_id
1 'polypeptide(L)'
;MMGFSSSGSRLTLEGYNSTQLILEAFNLKSYQVSWSSEAKRKDDIYYDIAAKAEGDAAPTKREFRQMLQTLLAQRFNLKFHPENKEMPVYLLVVGRNGQKIKSSAPDASEGGLFGVHGRNQTIAMPRESMVSLADDIRNTFMVDRPIVDRTGLTGAYDIKLEATPEFRIEHNPQPEDISVFTAVQEQLGLKLEPAKADVQVLMVDRIENPSDN
;
A
#
# COMPACT_ATOMS: atom_id res chain seq x y z
N MET A 1 -3.05 8.66 -9.18
CA MET A 1 -2.49 7.40 -9.71
C MET A 1 -1.07 7.72 -10.16
N MET A 2 -0.07 7.36 -9.35
CA MET A 2 1.32 7.35 -9.79
C MET A 2 1.59 5.94 -10.32
N GLY A 3 2.06 5.83 -11.55
CA GLY A 3 2.50 4.58 -12.17
C GLY A 3 3.46 4.90 -13.30
N PHE A 4 4.24 3.91 -13.71
CA PHE A 4 5.07 4.04 -14.92
C PHE A 4 4.22 3.74 -16.16
N SER A 5 4.57 4.39 -17.27
CA SER A 5 4.07 4.03 -18.58
C SER A 5 5.12 3.22 -19.33
N SER A 6 4.66 2.32 -20.20
CA SER A 6 5.52 1.52 -21.08
C SER A 6 5.04 1.64 -22.53
N SER A 7 5.98 1.72 -23.46
CA SER A 7 5.73 1.71 -24.91
C SER A 7 6.86 0.93 -25.59
N GLY A 8 6.53 -0.27 -26.08
CA GLY A 8 7.56 -1.25 -26.45
C GLY A 8 8.54 -1.46 -25.31
N SER A 9 9.84 -1.44 -25.60
CA SER A 9 10.90 -1.59 -24.60
C SER A 9 11.18 -0.33 -23.76
N ARG A 10 10.48 0.80 -24.00
CA ARG A 10 10.71 2.06 -23.30
C ARG A 10 9.79 2.21 -22.10
N LEU A 11 10.36 2.67 -21.00
CA LEU A 11 9.70 2.92 -19.73
C LEU A 11 9.89 4.38 -19.32
N THR A 12 8.83 4.99 -18.83
CA THR A 12 8.83 6.39 -18.43
C THR A 12 8.19 6.60 -17.07
N LEU A 13 8.90 7.34 -16.21
CA LEU A 13 8.41 7.96 -14.99
C LEU A 13 8.60 9.46 -15.15
N GLU A 14 7.57 10.25 -14.85
CA GLU A 14 7.61 11.70 -14.99
C GLU A 14 7.22 12.35 -13.66
N GLY A 15 8.01 13.33 -13.22
CA GLY A 15 7.74 14.10 -12.01
C GLY A 15 7.83 13.29 -10.71
N TYR A 16 8.79 12.36 -10.59
CA TYR A 16 9.00 11.59 -9.36
C TYR A 16 10.12 12.19 -8.53
N ASN A 17 9.90 12.38 -7.23
CA ASN A 17 10.99 12.65 -6.29
C ASN A 17 11.66 11.36 -5.81
N SER A 18 12.80 11.51 -5.12
CA SER A 18 13.59 10.38 -4.62
C SER A 18 12.80 9.38 -3.76
N THR A 19 11.94 9.89 -2.86
CA THR A 19 11.05 9.05 -2.04
C THR A 19 10.08 8.24 -2.89
N GLN A 20 9.42 8.87 -3.87
CA GLN A 20 8.45 8.20 -4.75
C GLN A 20 9.12 7.13 -5.62
N LEU A 21 10.35 7.37 -6.08
CA LEU A 21 11.12 6.37 -6.82
C LEU A 21 11.41 5.14 -5.95
N ILE A 22 11.80 5.32 -4.69
CA ILE A 22 12.04 4.21 -3.75
C ILE A 22 10.73 3.45 -3.49
N LEU A 23 9.63 4.15 -3.22
CA LEU A 23 8.33 3.53 -2.99
C LEU A 23 7.90 2.67 -4.18
N GLU A 24 8.04 3.16 -5.42
CA GLU A 24 7.70 2.38 -6.61
C GLU A 24 8.67 1.20 -6.81
N ALA A 25 9.98 1.44 -6.72
CA ALA A 25 11.01 0.43 -6.96
C ALA A 25 10.88 -0.78 -6.04
N PHE A 26 10.55 -0.56 -4.77
CA PHE A 26 10.43 -1.61 -3.75
C PHE A 26 8.98 -2.00 -3.47
N ASN A 27 8.00 -1.43 -4.17
CA ASN A 27 6.58 -1.62 -3.93
C ASN A 27 6.17 -1.37 -2.47
N LEU A 28 6.71 -0.31 -1.89
CA LEU A 28 6.52 0.02 -0.48
C LEU A 28 5.40 1.04 -0.29
N LYS A 29 4.75 0.97 0.86
CA LYS A 29 3.90 2.06 1.36
C LYS A 29 4.76 3.14 1.98
N SER A 30 4.25 4.38 2.03
CA SER A 30 4.98 5.53 2.59
C SER A 30 5.51 5.30 4.01
N TYR A 31 4.74 4.62 4.85
CA TYR A 31 5.14 4.28 6.23
C TYR A 31 6.27 3.23 6.31
N GLN A 32 6.50 2.48 5.22
CA GLN A 32 7.55 1.45 5.14
C GLN A 32 8.90 2.01 4.69
N VAL A 33 9.02 3.32 4.48
CA VAL A 33 10.30 3.98 4.18
C VAL A 33 10.66 4.91 5.33
N SER A 34 11.79 4.64 5.97
CA SER A 34 12.41 5.52 6.96
C SER A 34 13.76 6.00 6.45
N TRP A 35 14.28 7.05 7.05
CA TRP A 35 15.53 7.68 6.62
C TRP A 35 16.42 7.83 7.84
N SER A 36 17.69 7.46 7.69
CA SER A 36 18.69 7.63 8.73
C SER A 36 18.90 9.12 9.01
N SER A 37 19.41 9.46 10.18
CA SER A 37 19.76 10.85 10.52
C SER A 37 20.83 11.45 9.59
N GLU A 38 21.61 10.60 8.93
CA GLU A 38 22.68 11.00 8.01
C GLU A 38 22.18 11.13 6.56
N ALA A 39 21.05 10.51 6.23
CA ALA A 39 20.49 10.52 4.88
C ALA A 39 19.88 11.90 4.56
N LYS A 40 20.40 12.55 3.52
CA LYS A 40 19.86 13.81 3.01
C LYS A 40 18.66 13.54 2.10
N ARG A 41 17.44 13.73 2.62
CA ARG A 41 16.22 13.70 1.80
C ARG A 41 16.27 14.79 0.73
N LYS A 42 15.81 14.44 -0.47
CA LYS A 42 15.71 15.34 -1.62
C LYS A 42 14.30 15.21 -2.19
N ASP A 43 13.34 15.66 -1.38
CA ASP A 43 11.91 15.55 -1.71
C ASP A 43 11.43 16.72 -2.58
N ASP A 44 12.24 17.77 -2.70
CA ASP A 44 12.02 18.98 -3.50
C ASP A 44 12.52 18.87 -4.94
N ILE A 45 13.34 17.84 -5.25
CA ILE A 45 13.85 17.57 -6.58
C ILE A 45 13.00 16.48 -7.24
N TYR A 46 12.52 16.77 -8.44
CA TYR A 46 11.74 15.85 -9.26
C TYR A 46 12.55 15.41 -10.48
N TYR A 47 12.40 14.14 -10.83
CA TYR A 47 13.12 13.47 -11.90
C TYR A 47 12.14 12.91 -12.93
N ASP A 48 12.50 13.06 -14.19
CA ASP A 48 11.93 12.31 -15.29
C ASP A 48 12.91 11.20 -15.66
N ILE A 49 12.47 9.95 -15.57
CA ILE A 49 13.28 8.78 -15.89
C ILE A 49 12.73 8.15 -17.16
N ALA A 50 13.54 8.18 -18.21
CA ALA A 50 13.33 7.38 -19.40
C ALA A 50 14.35 6.24 -19.43
N ALA A 51 13.89 4.99 -19.34
CA ALA A 51 14.74 3.81 -19.42
C ALA A 51 14.35 2.95 -20.62
N LYS A 52 15.32 2.27 -21.21
CA LYS A 52 15.10 1.28 -22.26
C LYS A 52 15.46 -0.10 -21.69
N ALA A 53 14.51 -1.02 -21.67
CA ALA A 53 14.77 -2.43 -21.39
C ALA A 53 15.49 -3.08 -22.57
N GLU A 54 16.29 -4.12 -22.29
CA GLU A 54 16.85 -4.96 -23.34
C GLU A 54 15.74 -5.80 -23.99
N GLY A 55 15.82 -5.96 -25.32
CA GLY A 55 14.78 -6.62 -26.12
C GLY A 55 13.69 -5.67 -26.62
N ASP A 56 12.71 -6.24 -27.36
CA ASP A 56 11.65 -5.48 -28.04
C ASP A 56 10.31 -5.51 -27.29
N ALA A 57 10.17 -6.37 -26.28
CA ALA A 57 8.95 -6.52 -25.51
C ALA A 57 8.81 -5.46 -24.41
N ALA A 58 7.56 -5.13 -24.06
CA ALA A 58 7.28 -4.31 -22.89
C ALA A 58 7.55 -5.10 -21.61
N PRO A 59 8.40 -4.58 -20.70
CA PRO A 59 8.70 -5.29 -19.46
C PRO A 59 7.48 -5.30 -18.53
N THR A 60 7.37 -6.38 -17.78
CA THR A 60 6.38 -6.53 -16.71
C THR A 60 6.63 -5.51 -15.60
N LYS A 61 5.62 -5.22 -14.77
CA LYS A 61 5.79 -4.35 -13.58
C LYS A 61 6.92 -4.81 -12.66
N ARG A 62 7.09 -6.13 -12.51
CA ARG A 62 8.15 -6.69 -11.68
C ARG A 62 9.53 -6.42 -12.27
N GLU A 63 9.71 -6.65 -13.57
CA GLU A 63 10.96 -6.37 -14.28
C GLU A 63 11.28 -4.87 -14.25
N PHE A 64 10.28 -4.02 -14.47
CA PHE A 64 10.44 -2.57 -14.35
C PHE A 64 10.97 -2.16 -12.97
N ARG A 65 10.38 -2.68 -11.89
CA ARG A 65 10.82 -2.40 -10.53
C ARG A 65 12.26 -2.85 -10.28
N GLN A 66 12.66 -4.00 -10.82
CA GLN A 66 14.05 -4.47 -10.72
C GLN A 66 15.03 -3.55 -11.48
N MET A 67 14.64 -3.09 -12.67
CA MET A 67 15.42 -2.10 -13.42
C MET A 67 15.54 -0.79 -12.64
N LEU A 68 14.44 -0.33 -12.03
CA LEU A 68 14.43 0.90 -11.22
C LEU A 68 15.30 0.76 -9.96
N GLN A 69 15.25 -0.38 -9.27
CA GLN A 69 16.16 -0.68 -8.16
C GLN A 69 17.63 -0.59 -8.60
N THR A 70 17.96 -1.17 -9.76
CA THR A 70 19.32 -1.13 -10.33
C THR A 70 19.74 0.30 -10.65
N LEU A 71 18.86 1.08 -11.28
CA LEU A 71 19.10 2.49 -11.60
C LEU A 71 19.31 3.32 -10.34
N LEU A 72 18.49 3.13 -9.30
CA LEU A 72 18.64 3.83 -8.02
C LEU A 72 19.96 3.46 -7.33
N ALA A 73 20.36 2.19 -7.37
CA ALA A 73 21.64 1.75 -6.80
C ALA A 73 22.84 2.35 -7.55
N GLN A 74 22.80 2.39 -8.89
CA GLN A 74 23.93 2.79 -9.72
C GLN A 74 24.04 4.30 -9.91
N ARG A 75 22.93 4.97 -10.23
CA ARG A 75 22.90 6.39 -10.59
C ARG A 75 22.68 7.27 -9.37
N PHE A 76 21.80 6.87 -8.47
CA PHE A 76 21.48 7.62 -7.25
C PHE A 76 22.31 7.16 -6.04
N ASN A 77 23.20 6.18 -6.21
CA ASN A 77 24.02 5.61 -5.15
C ASN A 77 23.20 5.21 -3.90
N LEU A 78 21.99 4.67 -4.13
CA LEU A 78 21.06 4.30 -3.06
C LEU A 78 21.68 3.21 -2.18
N LYS A 79 21.73 3.47 -0.86
CA LYS A 79 22.09 2.50 0.18
C LYS A 79 20.96 2.41 1.20
N PHE A 80 20.63 1.19 1.59
CA PHE A 80 19.56 0.92 2.54
C PHE A 80 19.75 -0.44 3.22
N HIS A 81 19.01 -0.65 4.30
CA HIS A 81 18.88 -1.94 4.97
C HIS A 81 17.46 -2.14 5.52
N PRO A 82 17.02 -3.39 5.74
CA PRO A 82 15.76 -3.66 6.44
C PRO A 82 15.91 -3.37 7.94
N GLU A 83 14.90 -2.74 8.52
CA GLU A 83 14.84 -2.45 9.97
C GLU A 83 13.43 -2.75 10.50
N ASN A 84 13.36 -3.28 11.73
CA ASN A 84 12.08 -3.37 12.45
C ASN A 84 11.91 -2.10 13.27
N LYS A 85 10.81 -1.38 13.01
CA LYS A 85 10.51 -0.13 13.71
C LYS A 85 9.19 -0.24 14.44
N GLU A 86 9.24 -0.02 15.75
CA GLU A 86 8.03 0.12 16.55
C GLU A 86 7.29 1.39 16.14
N MET A 87 6.03 1.26 15.73
CA MET A 87 5.18 2.40 15.37
C MET A 87 3.71 2.16 15.74
N PRO A 88 2.89 3.23 15.82
CA PRO A 88 1.45 3.09 15.98
C PRO A 88 0.84 2.36 14.79
N VAL A 89 0.04 1.33 15.06
CA VAL A 89 -0.69 0.53 14.07
C VAL A 89 -2.14 0.35 14.51
N TYR A 90 -2.96 -0.19 13.61
CA TYR A 90 -4.17 -0.90 13.97
C TYR A 90 -3.93 -2.40 13.82
N LEU A 91 -4.26 -3.19 14.85
CA LEU A 91 -4.34 -4.64 14.72
C LEU A 91 -5.73 -5.00 14.18
N LEU A 92 -5.78 -5.73 13.07
CA LEU A 92 -7.01 -6.37 12.62
C LEU A 92 -7.18 -7.66 13.44
N VAL A 93 -8.20 -7.70 14.29
CA VAL A 93 -8.48 -8.83 15.19
C VAL A 93 -9.91 -9.31 15.02
N VAL A 94 -10.21 -10.52 15.48
CA VAL A 94 -11.60 -11.01 15.54
C VAL A 94 -12.35 -10.24 16.62
N GLY A 95 -13.53 -9.72 16.28
CA GLY A 95 -14.38 -9.00 17.22
C GLY A 95 -14.97 -9.91 18.29
N ARG A 96 -15.49 -9.33 19.38
CA ARG A 96 -16.05 -10.07 20.53
C ARG A 96 -17.15 -11.06 20.16
N ASN A 97 -17.89 -10.79 19.10
CA ASN A 97 -19.02 -11.62 18.63
C ASN A 97 -18.60 -12.65 17.57
N GLY A 98 -17.29 -12.82 17.35
CA GLY A 98 -16.76 -13.67 16.29
C GLY A 98 -16.86 -13.02 14.90
N GLN A 99 -16.20 -13.66 13.94
CA GLN A 99 -16.22 -13.22 12.55
C GLN A 99 -17.62 -13.41 11.93
N LYS A 100 -18.03 -12.49 11.08
CA LYS A 100 -19.25 -12.59 10.24
C LYS A 100 -18.94 -12.93 8.78
N ILE A 101 -17.68 -12.89 8.39
CA ILE A 101 -17.20 -13.25 7.05
C ILE A 101 -17.28 -14.76 6.82
N LYS A 102 -17.59 -15.12 5.59
CA LYS A 102 -17.71 -16.51 5.13
C LYS A 102 -16.45 -16.92 4.38
N SER A 103 -16.07 -18.19 4.47
CA SER A 103 -15.07 -18.74 3.57
C SER A 103 -15.52 -18.60 2.12
N SER A 104 -14.57 -18.31 1.24
CA SER A 104 -14.83 -18.23 -0.20
C SER A 104 -15.29 -19.57 -0.75
N ALA A 105 -16.12 -19.52 -1.80
CA ALA A 105 -16.43 -20.71 -2.58
C ALA A 105 -15.15 -21.26 -3.25
N PRO A 106 -15.05 -22.58 -3.51
CA PRO A 106 -13.90 -23.19 -4.17
C PRO A 106 -13.59 -22.60 -5.55
N ASP A 107 -14.62 -22.14 -6.27
CA ASP A 107 -14.60 -21.57 -7.62
C ASP A 107 -14.74 -20.03 -7.62
N ALA A 108 -14.59 -19.39 -6.46
CA ALA A 108 -14.66 -17.94 -6.35
C ALA A 108 -13.59 -17.25 -7.22
N SER A 109 -14.01 -16.24 -7.97
CA SER A 109 -13.13 -15.38 -8.76
C SER A 109 -12.04 -14.74 -7.90
N GLU A 110 -10.82 -14.68 -8.43
CA GLU A 110 -9.73 -13.89 -7.83
C GLU A 110 -9.88 -12.39 -8.08
N GLY A 111 -10.69 -11.99 -9.07
CA GLY A 111 -11.01 -10.59 -9.30
C GLY A 111 -12.08 -10.09 -8.33
N GLY A 112 -11.89 -8.88 -7.81
CA GLY A 112 -12.90 -8.15 -7.04
C GLY A 112 -13.06 -6.70 -7.48
N LEU A 113 -13.90 -5.98 -6.74
CA LEU A 113 -14.34 -4.63 -7.09
C LEU A 113 -14.02 -3.66 -5.95
N PHE A 114 -13.37 -2.55 -6.32
CA PHE A 114 -13.35 -1.34 -5.51
C PHE A 114 -14.36 -0.37 -6.11
N GLY A 115 -15.27 0.14 -5.29
CA GLY A 115 -16.38 0.97 -5.72
C GLY A 115 -16.48 2.26 -4.93
N VAL A 116 -17.11 3.26 -5.54
CA VAL A 116 -17.53 4.49 -4.88
C VAL A 116 -19.05 4.52 -4.92
N HIS A 117 -19.72 4.60 -3.77
CA HIS A 117 -21.16 4.78 -3.68
C HIS A 117 -21.47 6.08 -2.95
N GLY A 118 -21.60 7.18 -3.70
CA GLY A 118 -21.76 8.51 -3.13
C GLY A 118 -20.55 8.88 -2.24
N ARG A 119 -20.79 8.99 -0.92
CA ARG A 119 -19.76 9.28 0.08
C ARG A 119 -19.01 8.02 0.54
N ASN A 120 -19.52 6.84 0.26
CA ASN A 120 -18.94 5.58 0.70
C ASN A 120 -17.92 5.05 -0.31
N GLN A 121 -16.98 4.27 0.21
CA GLN A 121 -16.13 3.39 -0.56
C GLN A 121 -16.53 1.95 -0.28
N THR A 122 -16.37 1.08 -1.27
CA THR A 122 -16.74 -0.33 -1.20
C THR A 122 -15.56 -1.21 -1.57
N ILE A 123 -15.36 -2.28 -0.80
CA ILE A 123 -14.52 -3.44 -1.13
C ILE A 123 -15.46 -4.63 -1.32
N ALA A 124 -15.40 -5.28 -2.48
CA ALA A 124 -16.10 -6.54 -2.74
C ALA A 124 -15.11 -7.54 -3.34
N MET A 125 -14.61 -8.46 -2.52
CA MET A 125 -13.59 -9.44 -2.87
C MET A 125 -14.15 -10.84 -2.63
N PRO A 126 -14.51 -11.60 -3.67
CA PRO A 126 -15.03 -12.96 -3.51
C PRO A 126 -14.03 -13.93 -2.87
N ARG A 127 -12.73 -13.63 -2.98
CA ARG A 127 -11.63 -14.44 -2.48
C ARG A 127 -10.49 -13.58 -1.95
N GLU A 128 -10.45 -13.37 -0.64
CA GLU A 128 -9.48 -12.48 0.01
C GLU A 128 -8.78 -13.10 1.22
N SER A 129 -7.50 -12.79 1.42
CA SER A 129 -6.77 -13.14 2.65
C SER A 129 -6.86 -12.01 3.68
N MET A 130 -6.70 -12.30 4.98
CA MET A 130 -6.73 -11.24 6.00
C MET A 130 -5.56 -10.25 5.89
N VAL A 131 -4.41 -10.70 5.40
CA VAL A 131 -3.26 -9.84 5.14
C VAL A 131 -3.58 -8.83 4.03
N SER A 132 -4.08 -9.31 2.90
CA SER A 132 -4.50 -8.45 1.80
C SER A 132 -5.66 -7.53 2.18
N LEU A 133 -6.63 -8.04 2.94
CA LEU A 133 -7.75 -7.24 3.45
C LEU A 133 -7.27 -6.07 4.32
N ALA A 134 -6.27 -6.28 5.18
CA ALA A 134 -5.70 -5.21 5.99
C ALA A 134 -5.12 -4.09 5.11
N ASP A 135 -4.39 -4.45 4.05
CA ASP A 135 -3.88 -3.49 3.07
C ASP A 135 -5.00 -2.78 2.32
N ASP A 136 -6.04 -3.49 1.90
CA ASP A 136 -7.15 -2.92 1.14
C ASP A 136 -8.02 -2.00 1.98
N ILE A 137 -8.30 -2.34 3.24
CA ILE A 137 -8.97 -1.44 4.19
C ILE A 137 -8.17 -0.14 4.30
N ARG A 138 -6.85 -0.25 4.52
CA ARG A 138 -6.00 0.93 4.66
C ARG A 138 -6.03 1.79 3.39
N ASN A 139 -5.88 1.18 2.22
CA ASN A 139 -5.75 1.92 0.95
C ASN A 139 -7.09 2.52 0.50
N THR A 140 -8.18 1.76 0.58
CA THR A 140 -9.51 2.18 0.09
C THR A 140 -10.15 3.23 1.00
N PHE A 141 -9.99 3.10 2.32
CA PHE A 141 -10.57 4.05 3.28
C PHE A 141 -9.57 5.11 3.78
N MET A 142 -8.33 5.09 3.27
CA MET A 142 -7.27 6.04 3.61
C MET A 142 -6.97 6.11 5.12
N VAL A 143 -6.92 4.95 5.78
CA VAL A 143 -6.59 4.86 7.21
C VAL A 143 -5.16 5.37 7.45
N ASP A 144 -4.98 6.19 8.47
CA ASP A 144 -3.76 6.93 8.79
C ASP A 144 -2.58 6.03 9.21
N ARG A 145 -2.86 4.81 9.68
CA ARG A 145 -1.87 3.87 10.22
C ARG A 145 -1.79 2.57 9.42
N PRO A 146 -0.66 1.84 9.51
CA PRO A 146 -0.60 0.46 9.04
C PRO A 146 -1.65 -0.40 9.75
N ILE A 147 -2.22 -1.36 9.02
CA ILE A 147 -3.11 -2.38 9.59
C ILE A 147 -2.35 -3.71 9.56
N VAL A 148 -2.22 -4.35 10.72
CA VAL A 148 -1.50 -5.62 10.88
C VAL A 148 -2.50 -6.72 11.19
N ASP A 149 -2.53 -7.76 10.37
CA ASP A 149 -3.37 -8.93 10.63
C ASP A 149 -2.93 -9.66 11.91
N ARG A 150 -3.87 -9.76 12.86
CA ARG A 150 -3.78 -10.53 14.11
C ARG A 150 -5.06 -11.32 14.35
N THR A 151 -5.80 -11.63 13.28
CA THR A 151 -7.04 -12.39 13.36
C THR A 151 -6.81 -13.88 13.63
N GLY A 152 -5.66 -14.41 13.18
CA GLY A 152 -5.38 -15.86 13.18
C GLY A 152 -6.13 -16.63 12.09
N LEU A 153 -6.82 -15.94 11.18
CA LEU A 153 -7.63 -16.52 10.12
C LEU A 153 -6.78 -16.75 8.86
N THR A 154 -6.48 -18.01 8.55
CA THR A 154 -5.56 -18.39 7.47
C THR A 154 -6.26 -18.78 6.16
N GLY A 155 -7.59 -18.68 6.12
CA GLY A 155 -8.39 -19.03 4.93
C GLY A 155 -8.48 -17.91 3.91
N ALA A 156 -9.24 -18.17 2.84
CA ALA A 156 -9.74 -17.13 1.94
C ALA A 156 -11.22 -16.89 2.22
N TYR A 157 -11.64 -15.63 2.18
CA TYR A 157 -12.97 -15.19 2.59
C TYR A 157 -13.66 -14.34 1.52
N ASP A 158 -14.98 -14.46 1.44
CA ASP A 158 -15.83 -13.53 0.68
C ASP A 158 -16.03 -12.27 1.53
N ILE A 159 -15.41 -11.18 1.10
CA ILE A 159 -15.42 -9.90 1.78
C ILE A 159 -16.31 -8.92 1.04
N LYS A 160 -17.23 -8.33 1.80
CA LYS A 160 -18.00 -7.15 1.39
C LYS A 160 -17.93 -6.14 2.52
N LEU A 161 -17.37 -4.97 2.24
CA LEU A 161 -17.22 -3.89 3.19
C LEU A 161 -17.57 -2.59 2.51
N GLU A 162 -18.44 -1.80 3.15
CA GLU A 162 -18.78 -0.46 2.71
C GLU A 162 -18.71 0.51 3.90
N ALA A 163 -18.02 1.63 3.73
CA ALA A 163 -17.89 2.65 4.76
C ALA A 163 -17.60 4.03 4.17
N THR A 164 -17.85 5.08 4.94
CA THR A 164 -17.36 6.43 4.66
C THR A 164 -15.91 6.56 5.13
N PRO A 165 -14.96 6.98 4.27
CA PRO A 165 -13.59 7.30 4.70
C PRO A 165 -13.57 8.37 5.80
N GLU A 166 -12.72 8.19 6.82
CA GLU A 166 -12.66 9.08 8.00
C GLU A 166 -12.45 10.55 7.61
N PHE A 167 -11.58 10.83 6.64
CA PHE A 167 -11.35 12.21 6.20
C PHE A 167 -12.64 12.89 5.71
N ARG A 168 -13.61 12.17 5.13
CA ARG A 168 -14.89 12.78 4.72
C ARG A 168 -15.77 13.11 5.92
N ILE A 169 -15.76 12.24 6.93
CA ILE A 169 -16.50 12.41 8.19
C ILE A 169 -15.92 13.59 8.97
N GLU A 170 -14.59 13.64 9.12
CA GLU A 170 -13.87 14.70 9.85
C GLU A 170 -14.12 16.08 9.26
N HIS A 171 -14.18 16.21 7.93
CA HIS A 171 -14.37 17.49 7.25
C HIS A 171 -15.84 17.94 7.25
N ASN A 172 -16.79 17.02 7.06
CA ASN A 172 -18.22 17.35 7.01
C ASN A 172 -19.07 16.10 7.34
N PRO A 173 -19.35 15.83 8.63
CA PRO A 173 -20.05 14.63 9.06
C PRO A 173 -21.53 14.66 8.63
N GLN A 174 -22.02 13.54 8.10
CA GLN A 174 -23.43 13.34 7.74
C GLN A 174 -24.06 12.23 8.60
N PRO A 175 -25.38 12.27 8.88
CA PRO A 175 -26.06 11.26 9.71
C PRO A 175 -25.94 9.82 9.17
N GLU A 176 -25.84 9.66 7.86
CA GLU A 176 -25.70 8.37 7.17
C GLU A 176 -24.26 7.86 7.10
N ASP A 177 -23.27 8.63 7.55
CA ASP A 177 -21.87 8.22 7.48
C ASP A 177 -21.60 7.04 8.43
N ILE A 178 -20.92 6.01 7.92
CA ILE A 178 -20.47 4.86 8.71
C ILE A 178 -18.95 4.85 8.68
N SER A 179 -18.32 5.05 9.84
CA SER A 179 -16.85 5.00 9.96
C SER A 179 -16.32 3.63 9.56
N VAL A 180 -15.09 3.57 9.04
CA VAL A 180 -14.47 2.29 8.66
C VAL A 180 -14.29 1.38 9.87
N PHE A 181 -14.04 1.96 11.05
CA PHE A 181 -13.92 1.24 12.32
C PHE A 181 -15.22 0.54 12.71
N THR A 182 -16.35 1.25 12.59
CA THR A 182 -17.68 0.70 12.84
C THR A 182 -18.04 -0.34 11.79
N ALA A 183 -17.81 -0.06 10.51
CA ALA A 183 -18.14 -0.97 9.42
C ALA A 183 -17.39 -2.31 9.52
N VAL A 184 -16.09 -2.30 9.81
CA VAL A 184 -15.28 -3.52 10.03
C VAL A 184 -15.87 -4.37 11.17
N GLN A 185 -16.36 -3.73 12.22
CA GLN A 185 -16.99 -4.42 13.34
C GLN A 185 -18.38 -4.97 13.01
N GLU A 186 -19.25 -4.14 12.43
CA GLU A 186 -20.64 -4.49 12.22
C GLU A 186 -20.83 -5.45 11.04
N GLN A 187 -20.08 -5.26 9.95
CA GLN A 187 -20.23 -6.01 8.71
C GLN A 187 -19.36 -7.26 8.68
N LEU A 188 -18.10 -7.16 9.13
CA LEU A 188 -17.14 -8.28 9.06
C LEU A 188 -17.04 -9.07 10.37
N GLY A 189 -17.49 -8.51 11.50
CA GLY A 189 -17.26 -9.10 12.82
C GLY A 189 -15.78 -9.08 13.23
N LEU A 190 -14.97 -8.25 12.59
CA LEU A 190 -13.57 -8.02 12.93
C LEU A 190 -13.44 -6.72 13.72
N LYS A 191 -12.24 -6.27 14.05
CA LYS A 191 -12.02 -5.00 14.71
C LYS A 191 -10.65 -4.44 14.38
N LEU A 192 -10.56 -3.13 14.25
CA LEU A 192 -9.30 -2.40 14.20
C LEU A 192 -8.97 -1.89 15.61
N GLU A 193 -7.94 -2.45 16.24
CA GLU A 193 -7.51 -2.08 17.59
C GLU A 193 -6.23 -1.24 17.55
N PRO A 194 -6.21 -0.02 18.12
CA PRO A 194 -4.99 0.76 18.21
C PRO A 194 -3.94 0.02 19.04
N ALA A 195 -2.73 -0.13 18.50
CA ALA A 195 -1.61 -0.74 19.19
C ALA A 195 -0.28 -0.11 18.75
N LYS A 196 0.80 -0.57 19.36
CA LYS A 196 2.16 -0.44 18.82
C LYS A 196 2.62 -1.82 18.38
N ALA A 197 3.30 -1.87 17.24
CA ALA A 197 3.90 -3.09 16.74
C ALA A 197 5.19 -2.77 15.96
N ASP A 198 6.10 -3.74 15.94
CA ASP A 198 7.24 -3.72 15.05
C ASP A 198 6.76 -3.95 13.61
N VAL A 199 7.05 -2.98 12.75
CA VAL A 199 6.78 -3.06 11.31
C VAL A 199 8.12 -3.06 10.59
N GLN A 200 8.28 -3.98 9.63
CA GLN A 200 9.47 -3.99 8.78
C GLN A 200 9.43 -2.79 7.83
N VAL A 201 10.49 -2.00 7.87
CA VAL A 201 10.70 -0.83 7.02
C VAL A 201 12.01 -0.97 6.25
N LEU A 202 12.10 -0.26 5.13
CA LEU A 202 13.35 0.01 4.44
C LEU A 202 13.93 1.30 5.05
N MET A 203 15.06 1.17 5.75
CA MET A 203 15.83 2.31 6.26
C MET A 203 16.79 2.78 5.16
N VAL A 204 16.55 3.98 4.64
CA VAL A 204 17.42 4.61 3.65
C VAL A 204 18.62 5.23 4.37
N ASP A 205 19.80 4.71 4.07
CA ASP A 205 21.07 5.17 4.65
C ASP A 205 21.66 6.32 3.85
N ARG A 206 21.53 6.27 2.52
CA ARG A 206 22.09 7.28 1.61
C ARG A 206 21.34 7.30 0.28
N ILE A 207 21.17 8.50 -0.25
CA ILE A 207 20.78 8.74 -1.64
C ILE A 207 21.46 10.03 -2.15
N GLU A 208 21.84 10.03 -3.42
CA GLU A 208 22.53 11.13 -4.08
C GLU A 208 21.71 11.65 -5.27
N ASN A 209 22.15 12.76 -5.87
CA ASN A 209 21.63 13.12 -7.19
C ASN A 209 22.10 12.07 -8.20
N PRO A 210 21.34 11.80 -9.27
CA PRO A 210 21.81 10.91 -10.31
C PRO A 210 23.14 11.42 -10.86
N SER A 211 24.10 10.51 -11.08
CA SER A 211 25.28 10.79 -11.91
C SER A 211 24.85 11.25 -13.31
N ASP A 212 25.67 12.06 -13.98
CA ASP A 212 25.46 12.43 -15.38
C ASP A 212 25.25 11.21 -16.29
N ASN A 213 24.43 11.39 -17.33
CA ASN A 213 24.03 10.32 -18.26
C ASN A 213 25.16 9.86 -19.16
#